data_AF-A0A534TXX0-F1
#
_entry.id   AF-A0A534TXX0-F1
#
_cell.length_a   1.000
_cell.length_b   1.000
_cell.length_c   1.000
_cell.angle_alpha   90.00
_cell.angle_beta   90.00
_cell.angle_gamma   90.00
#
_symmetry.space_group_name_H-M   'P 1'
#
loop_
_entity.id
_entity.type
_entity.pdbx_description
1 polymer ?
#
loop_
_entity_poly.entity_id
_entity_poly.type
_entity_poly.pdbx_seq_one_letter_code
_entity_poly.pdbx_strand_id
1 'polypeptide(L)'
;MHLVACRPASGERFVSVIAPRRPLAPSTAEHLVLSPAELYGGESVDAALARWHTFLRPTDLLCVWGSFTIWLLRDVGDDEHATFDLRDAATRELRGRPGGIEGAAARLADGAVPVAWTRGRAGARIAALAAIAMTLAG
;
A
#
# COMPACT_ATOMS: atom_id res chain seq x y z
N MET A 1 -3.54 8.55 8.71
CA MET A 1 -2.77 7.88 7.63
C MET A 1 -3.27 6.45 7.50
N HIS A 2 -3.13 5.79 6.34
CA HIS A 2 -3.73 4.47 6.09
C HIS A 2 -2.63 3.48 5.68
N LEU A 3 -2.41 2.44 6.47
CA LEU A 3 -1.48 1.34 6.17
C LEU A 3 -2.30 0.12 5.71
N VAL A 4 -2.03 -0.35 4.50
CA VAL A 4 -2.79 -1.42 3.86
C VAL A 4 -1.84 -2.36 3.15
N ALA A 5 -2.02 -3.66 3.35
CA ALA A 5 -1.24 -4.69 2.66
C ALA A 5 -2.09 -5.93 2.41
N CYS A 6 -1.62 -6.79 1.52
CA CYS A 6 -2.18 -8.12 1.33
C CYS A 6 -1.10 -9.11 0.90
N ARG A 7 -1.35 -10.39 1.12
CA ARG A 7 -0.64 -11.49 0.45
C ARG A 7 -1.47 -11.94 -0.74
N PRO A 8 -1.07 -11.66 -1.99
CA PRO A 8 -1.89 -12.00 -3.15
C PRO A 8 -2.18 -13.50 -3.26
N ALA A 9 -1.21 -14.35 -2.91
CA ALA A 9 -1.33 -15.80 -3.03
C ALA A 9 -2.36 -16.42 -2.06
N SER A 10 -2.51 -15.90 -0.83
CA SER A 10 -3.45 -16.43 0.16
C SER A 10 -4.70 -15.58 0.36
N GLY A 11 -4.71 -14.33 -0.13
CA GLY A 11 -5.80 -13.39 0.09
C GLY A 11 -5.82 -12.77 1.49
N GLU A 12 -4.84 -13.07 2.36
CA GLU A 12 -4.71 -12.43 3.66
C GLU A 12 -4.51 -10.91 3.51
N ARG A 13 -5.14 -10.13 4.39
CA ARG A 13 -5.22 -8.68 4.29
C ARG A 13 -4.89 -8.01 5.62
N PHE A 14 -4.25 -6.86 5.52
CA PHE A 14 -4.00 -5.94 6.62
C PHE A 14 -4.60 -4.58 6.29
N VAL A 15 -5.32 -4.00 7.24
CA VAL A 15 -5.88 -2.65 7.16
C VAL A 15 -5.72 -1.96 8.51
N SER A 16 -5.16 -0.76 8.49
CA SER A 16 -5.09 0.11 9.65
C SER A 16 -5.26 1.57 9.23
N VAL A 17 -6.26 2.25 9.80
CA VAL A 17 -6.36 3.71 9.77
C VAL A 17 -5.69 4.22 11.04
N ILE A 18 -4.61 4.97 10.86
CA ILE A 18 -3.74 5.51 11.91
C ILE A 18 -4.12 6.97 12.16
N ALA A 19 -4.44 7.32 13.40
CA ALA A 19 -4.73 8.69 13.79
C ALA A 19 -3.52 9.60 13.59
N PRO A 20 -3.72 10.83 13.05
CA PRO A 20 -2.63 11.76 12.85
C PRO A 20 -2.15 12.32 14.20
N ARG A 21 -0.83 12.42 14.40
CA ARG A 21 -0.23 13.03 15.61
C ARG A 21 -0.32 14.56 15.63
N ARG A 22 -0.65 15.17 14.50
CA ARG A 22 -0.77 16.62 14.29
C ARG A 22 -2.07 16.92 13.52
N PRO A 23 -2.62 18.13 13.59
CA PRO A 23 -3.78 18.51 12.80
C PRO A 23 -3.60 18.20 11.31
N LEU A 24 -4.63 17.65 10.69
CA LEU A 24 -4.65 17.38 9.24
C LEU A 24 -4.62 18.71 8.47
N ALA A 25 -3.83 18.76 7.40
CA ALA A 25 -3.99 19.82 6.41
C ALA A 25 -5.37 19.70 5.74
N PRO A 26 -6.04 20.80 5.35
CA PRO A 26 -7.43 20.79 4.87
C PRO A 26 -7.71 19.77 3.75
N SER A 27 -6.79 19.63 2.79
CA SER A 27 -6.94 18.73 1.64
C SER A 27 -6.63 17.26 1.93
N THR A 28 -6.18 16.91 3.14
CA THR A 28 -5.73 15.55 3.44
C THR A 28 -6.88 14.55 3.39
N ALA A 29 -8.04 14.91 3.94
CA ALA A 29 -9.23 14.05 3.93
C ALA A 29 -9.70 13.74 2.50
N GLU A 30 -9.72 14.78 1.65
CA GLU A 30 -10.09 14.65 0.24
C GLU A 30 -9.09 13.77 -0.53
N HIS A 31 -7.79 13.99 -0.37
CA HIS A 31 -6.75 13.18 -1.02
C HIS A 31 -6.74 11.72 -0.56
N LEU A 32 -7.09 11.46 0.70
CA LEU A 32 -7.17 10.10 1.24
C LEU A 32 -8.52 9.45 0.96
N VAL A 33 -9.52 10.21 0.52
CA VAL A 33 -10.90 9.77 0.29
C VAL A 33 -11.45 9.09 1.57
N LEU A 34 -11.20 9.74 2.71
CA LEU A 34 -11.65 9.34 4.04
C LEU A 34 -12.16 10.58 4.77
N SER A 35 -13.22 10.44 5.55
CA SER A 35 -13.72 11.56 6.36
C SER A 35 -12.71 11.95 7.45
N PRO A 36 -12.70 13.22 7.91
CA PRO A 36 -11.91 13.62 9.06
C PRO A 36 -12.20 12.77 10.30
N ALA A 37 -13.47 12.41 10.54
CA ALA A 37 -13.87 11.56 11.66
C ALA A 37 -13.21 10.17 11.60
N GLU A 38 -13.19 9.53 10.42
CA GLU A 38 -12.47 8.26 10.23
C GLU A 38 -10.97 8.41 10.48
N LEU A 39 -10.37 9.52 10.03
CA LEU A 39 -8.94 9.75 10.19
C LEU A 39 -8.56 10.02 11.65
N TYR A 40 -9.30 10.85 12.38
CA TYR A 40 -9.04 11.14 13.79
C TYR A 40 -9.44 9.99 14.71
N GLY A 41 -10.40 9.16 14.31
CA GLY A 41 -10.81 7.95 15.03
C GLY A 41 -9.91 6.73 14.79
N GLY A 42 -8.81 6.89 14.04
CA GLY A 42 -7.84 5.83 13.81
C GLY A 42 -7.08 5.39 15.06
N GLU A 43 -6.35 4.29 14.97
CA GLU A 43 -5.50 3.80 16.05
C GLU A 43 -4.17 4.58 16.15
N SER A 44 -3.44 4.41 17.26
CA SER A 44 -2.10 4.98 17.38
C SER A 44 -1.12 4.30 16.43
N VAL A 45 -0.02 4.98 16.11
CA VAL A 45 1.08 4.40 15.32
C VAL A 45 1.58 3.10 15.95
N ASP A 46 1.77 3.08 17.27
CA ASP A 46 2.33 1.93 17.99
C ASP A 46 1.38 0.72 17.94
N ALA A 47 0.07 0.95 18.07
CA ALA A 47 -0.94 -0.11 17.95
C ALA A 47 -0.98 -0.70 16.53
N ALA A 48 -0.94 0.17 15.52
CA ALA A 48 -0.88 -0.24 14.12
C ALA A 48 0.39 -1.06 13.82
N LEU A 49 1.54 -0.65 14.36
CA LEU A 49 2.81 -1.35 14.18
C LEU A 49 2.84 -2.72 14.86
N ALA A 50 2.31 -2.84 16.09
CA ALA A 50 2.26 -4.14 16.76
C ALA A 50 1.45 -5.16 15.93
N ARG A 51 0.32 -4.73 15.35
CA ARG A 51 -0.47 -5.55 14.44
C ARG A 51 0.23 -5.80 13.10
N TRP A 52 0.94 -4.80 12.58
CA TRP A 52 1.72 -4.92 11.35
C TRP A 52 2.78 -6.00 11.48
N HIS A 53 3.55 -5.98 12.57
CA HIS A 53 4.57 -7.00 12.86
C HIS A 53 3.97 -8.38 13.12
N THR A 54 2.78 -8.46 13.71
CA THR A 54 2.05 -9.73 13.85
C THR A 54 1.56 -10.25 12.49
N PHE A 55 1.18 -9.34 11.59
CA PHE A 55 0.76 -9.71 10.26
C PHE A 55 1.93 -10.24 9.45
N LEU A 56 3.10 -9.58 9.49
CA LEU A 56 4.28 -9.96 8.74
C LEU A 56 4.91 -11.27 9.20
N ARG A 57 5.47 -12.01 8.25
CA ARG A 57 6.25 -13.22 8.46
C ARG A 57 7.70 -12.94 8.09
N PRO A 58 8.68 -13.61 8.74
CA PRO A 58 10.10 -13.42 8.41
C PRO A 58 10.47 -13.68 6.94
N THR A 59 9.66 -14.49 6.24
CA THR A 59 9.86 -14.83 4.83
C THR A 59 9.08 -13.95 3.86
N ASP A 60 8.29 -13.00 4.35
CA ASP A 60 7.54 -12.11 3.47
C ASP A 60 8.49 -11.14 2.76
N LEU A 61 8.20 -10.91 1.47
CA LEU A 61 8.82 -9.88 0.67
C LEU A 61 7.86 -8.69 0.58
N LEU A 62 8.25 -7.53 1.12
CA LEU A 62 7.44 -6.31 1.06
C LEU A 62 7.51 -5.70 -0.33
N CYS A 63 6.51 -6.00 -1.15
CA CYS A 63 6.34 -5.39 -2.46
C CYS A 63 5.76 -3.97 -2.33
N VAL A 64 6.50 -2.97 -2.80
CA VAL A 64 6.14 -1.54 -2.72
C VAL A 64 6.18 -0.88 -4.10
N TRP A 65 5.78 0.40 -4.16
CA TRP A 65 5.88 1.23 -5.36
C TRP A 65 6.77 2.44 -5.10
N GLY A 66 8.06 2.32 -5.43
CA GLY A 66 9.09 3.28 -5.04
C GLY A 66 9.44 3.22 -3.54
N SER A 67 10.28 4.15 -3.11
CA SER A 67 10.87 4.17 -1.76
C SER A 67 10.03 4.86 -0.68
N PHE A 68 8.97 5.59 -1.06
CA PHE A 68 8.22 6.44 -0.12
C PHE A 68 7.61 5.65 1.05
N THR A 69 6.95 4.53 0.75
CA THR A 69 6.35 3.67 1.79
C THR A 69 7.41 3.10 2.72
N ILE A 70 8.56 2.67 2.18
CA ILE A 70 9.68 2.14 2.97
C ILE A 70 10.21 3.22 3.92
N TRP A 71 10.39 4.45 3.42
CA TRP A 71 10.84 5.56 4.24
C TRP A 71 9.87 5.85 5.40
N LEU A 72 8.56 5.83 5.14
CA LEU A 72 7.55 6.01 6.20
C LEU A 72 7.58 4.90 7.24
N LEU A 73 7.72 3.64 6.82
CA LEU A 73 7.80 2.49 7.73
C LEU A 73 9.05 2.57 8.62
N ARG A 74 10.20 2.94 8.05
CA ARG A 74 11.45 3.14 8.78
C ARG A 74 11.36 4.30 9.78
N ASP A 75 10.74 5.41 9.41
CA ASP A 75 10.53 6.56 10.31
C ASP A 75 9.74 6.19 11.57
N VAL A 76 8.92 5.14 11.49
CA VAL A 76 8.16 4.62 12.63
C VAL A 76 8.74 3.33 13.23
N GLY A 77 9.93 2.89 12.80
CA GLY A 77 10.64 1.77 13.41
C GLY A 77 10.42 0.39 12.78
N ASP A 78 10.05 0.31 11.50
CA ASP A 78 9.95 -0.94 10.73
C ASP A 78 10.99 -1.00 9.60
N ASP A 79 12.17 -1.57 9.87
CA ASP A 79 13.33 -1.59 8.96
C ASP A 79 13.87 -2.99 8.59
N GLU A 80 13.31 -4.06 9.15
CA GLU A 80 13.91 -5.41 9.08
C GLU A 80 13.52 -6.23 7.83
N HIS A 81 12.49 -5.83 7.10
CA HIS A 81 11.91 -6.67 6.05
C HIS A 81 12.58 -6.44 4.68
N ALA A 82 12.81 -7.54 3.95
CA ALA A 82 13.23 -7.47 2.56
C ALA A 82 12.15 -6.78 1.72
N THR A 83 12.57 -5.90 0.83
CA THR A 83 11.65 -5.11 -0.01
C THR A 83 11.87 -5.38 -1.49
N PHE A 84 10.79 -5.27 -2.27
CA PHE A 84 10.83 -5.36 -3.72
C PHE A 84 10.08 -4.19 -4.34
N ASP A 85 10.74 -3.45 -5.24
CA ASP A 85 10.10 -2.33 -5.93
C ASP A 85 9.38 -2.79 -7.20
N LEU A 86 8.05 -2.84 -7.13
CA LEU A 86 7.20 -3.18 -8.25
C LEU A 86 7.23 -2.11 -9.35
N ARG A 87 7.63 -0.86 -9.04
CA ARG A 87 7.78 0.18 -10.06
C ARG A 87 8.93 -0.15 -11.00
N ASP A 88 10.05 -0.62 -10.47
CA ASP A 88 11.22 -1.00 -11.28
C ASP A 88 10.91 -2.24 -12.12
N ALA A 89 10.26 -3.24 -11.52
CA ALA A 89 9.81 -4.43 -12.26
C ALA A 89 8.81 -4.07 -13.38
N ALA A 90 7.80 -3.26 -13.08
CA ALA A 90 6.85 -2.76 -14.08
C ALA A 90 7.51 -1.93 -15.18
N THR A 91 8.55 -1.15 -14.85
CA THR A 91 9.31 -0.36 -15.84
C THR A 91 10.00 -1.27 -16.86
N ARG A 92 10.58 -2.38 -16.39
CA ARG A 92 11.24 -3.38 -17.25
C ARG A 92 10.22 -4.08 -18.14
N GLU A 93 9.11 -4.53 -17.55
CA GLU A 93 8.05 -5.24 -18.28
C GLU A 93 7.41 -4.36 -19.36
N LEU A 94 7.06 -3.12 -19.02
CA LEU A 94 6.44 -2.17 -19.94
C LEU A 94 7.43 -1.52 -20.92
N ARG A 95 8.72 -1.85 -20.84
CA ARG A 95 9.82 -1.25 -21.63
C ARG A 95 9.77 0.29 -21.64
N GLY A 96 9.44 0.89 -20.51
CA GLY A 96 9.22 2.34 -20.43
C GLY A 96 8.61 2.79 -19.11
N ARG A 97 8.27 4.07 -19.02
CA ARG A 97 7.74 4.66 -17.79
C ARG A 97 6.39 4.01 -17.44
N PRO A 98 6.24 3.42 -16.24
CA PRO A 98 4.99 2.73 -15.86
C PRO A 98 3.87 3.72 -15.48
N GLY A 99 4.23 4.96 -15.12
CA GLY A 99 3.27 5.95 -14.62
C GLY A 99 2.95 5.74 -13.14
N GLY A 100 1.70 6.04 -12.74
CA GLY A 100 1.20 5.74 -11.40
C GLY A 100 0.75 4.29 -11.26
N ILE A 101 0.53 3.84 -10.02
CA ILE A 101 0.19 2.44 -9.69
C ILE A 101 -1.02 1.93 -10.51
N GLU A 102 -2.13 2.66 -10.53
CA GLU A 102 -3.34 2.24 -11.24
C GLU A 102 -3.15 2.21 -12.75
N GLY A 103 -2.40 3.18 -13.30
CA GLY A 103 -2.09 3.20 -14.73
C GLY A 103 -1.17 2.06 -15.14
N ALA A 104 -0.19 1.72 -14.30
CA ALA A 104 0.67 0.56 -14.51
C ALA A 104 -0.13 -0.75 -14.44
N ALA A 105 -1.01 -0.89 -13.43
CA ALA A 105 -1.88 -2.05 -13.29
C ALA A 105 -2.78 -2.23 -14.51
N ALA A 106 -3.43 -1.17 -15.00
CA ALA A 106 -4.27 -1.24 -16.19
C ALA A 106 -3.50 -1.68 -17.45
N ARG A 107 -2.24 -1.27 -17.59
CA ARG A 107 -1.39 -1.65 -18.73
C ARG A 107 -0.83 -3.06 -18.64
N LEU A 108 -0.58 -3.55 -17.43
CA LEU A 108 -0.02 -4.88 -17.18
C LEU A 108 -1.08 -5.98 -17.13
N ALA A 109 -2.24 -5.70 -16.53
CA ALA A 109 -3.32 -6.66 -16.34
C ALA A 109 -4.36 -6.63 -17.47
N ASP A 110 -3.95 -6.31 -18.70
CA ASP A 110 -4.81 -6.26 -19.91
C ASP A 110 -6.12 -5.48 -19.70
N GLY A 111 -6.03 -4.31 -19.07
CA GLY A 111 -7.16 -3.44 -18.79
C GLY A 111 -8.09 -3.89 -17.66
N ALA A 112 -7.82 -5.02 -16.99
CA ALA A 112 -8.59 -5.45 -15.83
C ALA A 112 -8.47 -4.40 -14.71
N VAL A 113 -9.62 -3.95 -14.20
CA VAL A 113 -9.69 -2.97 -13.10
C VAL A 113 -9.78 -3.73 -11.78
N PRO A 114 -8.75 -3.67 -10.92
CA PRO A 114 -8.77 -4.38 -9.65
C PRO A 114 -9.82 -3.79 -8.70
N VAL A 115 -10.61 -4.67 -8.08
CA VAL A 115 -11.66 -4.26 -7.13
C VAL A 115 -11.04 -3.91 -5.79
N ALA A 116 -11.24 -2.66 -5.34
CA ALA A 116 -10.83 -2.22 -4.01
C ALA A 116 -11.63 -2.98 -2.93
N TRP A 117 -10.91 -3.53 -1.95
CA TRP A 117 -11.49 -4.30 -0.84
C TRP A 117 -11.43 -3.58 0.51
N THR A 118 -10.87 -2.37 0.53
CA THR A 118 -10.95 -1.44 1.67
C THR A 118 -11.24 -0.03 1.17
N ARG A 119 -11.66 0.85 2.07
CA ARG A 119 -12.07 2.22 1.76
C ARG A 119 -10.87 3.13 1.49
N GLY A 120 -11.16 4.30 0.92
CA GLY A 120 -10.19 5.35 0.69
C GLY A 120 -9.18 5.07 -0.42
N ARG A 121 -8.28 6.03 -0.66
CA ARG A 121 -7.26 5.95 -1.71
C ARG A 121 -6.35 4.73 -1.56
N ALA A 122 -6.04 4.32 -0.34
CA ALA A 122 -5.20 3.15 -0.10
C ALA A 122 -5.84 1.85 -0.61
N GLY A 123 -7.17 1.73 -0.58
CA GLY A 123 -7.89 0.57 -1.10
C GLY A 123 -7.73 0.38 -2.60
N ALA A 124 -7.86 1.46 -3.37
CA ALA A 124 -7.60 1.43 -4.81
C ALA A 124 -6.12 1.11 -5.10
N ARG A 125 -5.20 1.71 -4.32
CA ARG A 125 -3.75 1.53 -4.50
C ARG A 125 -3.30 0.11 -4.23
N ILE A 126 -3.76 -0.52 -3.13
CA ILE A 126 -3.36 -1.88 -2.80
C ILE A 126 -3.93 -2.90 -3.78
N ALA A 127 -5.15 -2.71 -4.28
CA ALA A 127 -5.74 -3.59 -5.28
C ALA A 127 -4.94 -3.52 -6.60
N ALA A 128 -4.55 -2.31 -7.03
CA ALA A 128 -3.69 -2.12 -8.19
C ALA A 128 -2.29 -2.73 -7.99
N LEU A 129 -1.69 -2.53 -6.82
CA LEU A 129 -0.37 -3.08 -6.50
C LEU A 129 -0.37 -4.62 -6.48
N ALA A 130 -1.42 -5.23 -5.91
CA ALA A 130 -1.60 -6.67 -5.90
C ALA A 130 -1.75 -7.24 -7.31
N ALA A 131 -2.52 -6.57 -8.19
CA ALA A 131 -2.65 -6.97 -9.60
C ALA A 131 -1.30 -6.95 -10.32
N ILE A 132 -0.50 -5.88 -10.15
CA ILE A 132 0.85 -5.80 -10.70
C ILE A 132 1.73 -6.96 -10.20
N ALA A 133 1.72 -7.21 -8.88
CA ALA A 133 2.51 -8.27 -8.29
C ALA A 133 2.13 -9.66 -8.85
N MET A 134 0.84 -9.94 -9.02
CA MET A 134 0.38 -11.21 -9.60
C MET A 134 0.76 -11.34 -11.07
N THR A 135 0.62 -10.27 -11.86
CA THR A 135 1.01 -10.29 -13.29
C THR A 135 2.51 -10.53 -13.46
N LEU A 136 3.36 -9.92 -12.62
CA LEU A 136 4.82 -10.06 -12.73
C LEU A 136 5.36 -11.37 -12.15
N ALA A 137 4.54 -12.12 -11.40
CA ALA A 137 4.92 -13.40 -10.81
C ALA A 137 4.53 -14.61 -11.69
N GLY A 138 3.67 -14.41 -12.69
CA GLY A 138 3.27 -15.42 -13.68
C GLY A 138 4.13 -15.39 -14.92
#